data_AF-A0AAV5MPZ8-F1
#
_entry.id   AF-A0AAV5MPZ8-F1
#
_cell.length_a   1.000
_cell.length_b   1.000
_cell.length_c   1.000
_cell.angle_alpha   90.00
_cell.angle_beta   90.00
_cell.angle_gamma   90.00
#
_symmetry.space_group_name_H-M   'P 1'
#
loop_
_entity.id
_entity.type
_entity.pdbx_description
1 polymer ?
#
loop_
_entity_poly.entity_id
_entity_poly.type
_entity_poly.pdbx_seq_one_letter_code
_entity_poly.pdbx_strand_id
1 'polypeptide(L)'
;MLLNQMRCEDGNPENMLRNSFYQFQADRAIPDLEKEVKVLEEERDSMKIEEEDSLKNYYNLIQQYKSLKKEVRDIVMSPKYCIPYMKYGRVLCLQCTDEEKSSSFSIEDPLTWGILVDFHRVKSIHDDDASIRPENANYALNVLTRCVVSKDGVSKKTIKILPLKEHGEPLIVSIPLSQVKSSMLFCCFECLGYNLKNSHV
;
A
#
# COMPACT_ATOMS: atom_id res chain seq x y z
N MET A 1 -8.28 17.86 -41.56
CA MET A 1 -6.87 18.25 -41.78
C MET A 1 -6.07 17.10 -42.40
N LEU A 2 -5.99 15.93 -41.75
CA LEU A 2 -5.22 14.78 -42.27
C LEU A 2 -5.69 14.28 -43.65
N LEU A 3 -7.01 14.14 -43.84
CA LEU A 3 -7.60 13.71 -45.11
C LEU A 3 -7.28 14.67 -46.27
N ASN A 4 -7.13 15.97 -45.99
CA ASN A 4 -6.79 16.97 -47.00
C ASN A 4 -5.31 16.88 -47.39
N GLN A 5 -4.42 16.57 -46.43
CA GLN A 5 -3.00 16.31 -46.71
C GLN A 5 -2.82 15.03 -47.53
N MET A 6 -3.53 13.94 -47.20
CA MET A 6 -3.48 12.70 -48.00
C MET A 6 -4.14 12.80 -49.38
N ARG A 7 -5.00 13.81 -49.61
CA ARG A 7 -5.64 14.05 -50.91
C ARG A 7 -4.74 14.85 -51.86
N CYS A 8 -3.75 15.58 -51.35
CA CYS A 8 -2.81 16.33 -52.15
C CYS A 8 -1.64 15.42 -52.53
N GLU A 9 -1.29 15.30 -53.81
CA GLU A 9 -0.20 14.41 -54.26
C GLU A 9 1.16 14.79 -53.66
N ASP A 10 1.38 16.08 -53.39
CA ASP A 10 2.58 16.62 -52.72
C ASP A 10 2.43 16.73 -51.19
N GLY A 11 1.30 16.30 -50.61
CA GLY A 11 1.01 16.44 -49.19
C GLY A 11 1.63 15.33 -48.35
N ASN A 12 2.61 15.67 -47.49
CA ASN A 12 3.17 14.72 -46.53
C ASN A 12 2.75 15.06 -45.08
N PRO A 13 1.76 14.35 -44.52
CA PRO A 13 1.27 14.61 -43.17
C PRO A 13 2.31 14.33 -42.09
N GLU A 14 3.24 13.39 -42.29
CA GLU A 14 4.31 13.11 -41.32
C GLU A 14 5.31 14.26 -41.25
N ASN A 15 5.67 14.84 -42.39
CA ASN A 15 6.55 16.00 -42.42
C ASN A 15 5.88 17.23 -41.76
N MET A 16 4.57 17.39 -41.95
CA MET A 16 3.81 18.45 -41.27
C MET A 16 3.79 18.27 -39.75
N LEU A 17 3.66 17.03 -39.27
CA LEU A 17 3.70 16.72 -37.85
C LEU A 17 5.10 16.94 -37.27
N ARG A 18 6.15 16.47 -37.95
CA ARG A 18 7.56 16.67 -37.55
C ARG A 18 7.92 18.14 -37.40
N ASN A 19 7.40 18.99 -38.29
CA ASN A 19 7.66 20.42 -38.26
C ASN A 19 6.57 21.22 -37.51
N SER A 20 5.74 20.56 -36.72
CA SER A 20 4.70 21.23 -35.93
C SER A 20 5.28 21.89 -34.68
N PHE A 21 4.65 22.97 -34.21
CA PHE A 21 5.04 23.66 -32.97
C PHE A 21 4.89 22.78 -31.72
N TYR A 22 4.01 21.78 -31.77
CA TYR A 22 3.88 20.80 -30.69
C TYR A 22 5.14 19.92 -30.59
N GLN A 23 5.63 19.42 -31.72
CA GLN A 23 6.84 18.61 -31.76
C GLN A 23 8.08 19.43 -31.37
N PHE A 24 8.15 20.69 -31.78
CA PHE A 24 9.19 21.62 -31.32
C PHE A 24 9.24 21.79 -29.79
N GLN A 25 8.07 21.87 -29.12
CA GLN A 25 8.02 21.97 -27.65
C GLN A 25 8.42 20.67 -26.98
N ALA A 26 8.02 19.52 -27.53
CA ALA A 26 8.43 18.21 -27.02
C ALA A 26 9.95 18.00 -27.15
N ASP A 27 10.50 18.34 -28.32
CA ASP A 27 11.93 18.18 -28.61
C ASP A 27 12.81 19.12 -27.76
N ARG A 28 12.27 20.27 -27.35
CA ARG A 28 12.96 21.20 -26.45
C ARG A 28 13.24 20.59 -25.06
N ALA A 29 12.40 19.67 -24.59
CA ALA A 29 12.57 19.03 -23.28
C ALA A 29 13.59 17.88 -23.30
N ILE A 30 13.86 17.29 -24.48
CA ILE A 30 14.81 16.17 -24.66
C ILE A 30 16.20 16.46 -24.09
N PRO A 31 16.88 17.58 -24.41
CA PRO A 31 18.25 17.82 -23.93
C PRO A 31 18.33 17.99 -22.42
N ASP A 32 17.27 18.47 -21.77
CA ASP A 32 17.24 18.60 -20.32
C ASP A 32 17.05 17.24 -19.65
N LEU A 33 16.19 16.38 -20.21
CA LEU A 33 16.05 14.98 -19.77
C LEU A 33 17.34 14.17 -19.97
N GLU A 34 18.03 14.35 -21.10
CA GLU A 34 19.32 13.68 -21.35
C GLU A 34 20.40 14.06 -20.33
N LYS A 35 20.40 15.31 -19.85
CA LYS A 35 21.30 15.74 -18.77
C LYS A 35 20.91 15.07 -17.45
N GLU A 36 19.63 15.04 -17.12
CA GLU A 36 19.13 14.40 -15.89
C GLU A 36 19.48 12.92 -15.86
N VAL A 37 19.30 12.19 -16.97
CA VAL A 37 19.70 10.78 -17.10
C VAL A 37 21.20 10.62 -16.84
N LYS A 38 22.05 11.45 -17.44
CA LYS A 38 23.51 11.37 -17.23
C LYS A 38 23.90 11.60 -15.77
N VAL A 39 23.30 12.60 -15.11
CA VAL A 39 23.55 12.87 -13.68
C VAL A 39 23.16 11.65 -12.82
N LEU A 40 21.98 11.07 -13.08
CA LEU A 40 21.51 9.89 -12.35
C LEU A 40 22.36 8.64 -12.63
N GLU A 41 22.87 8.47 -13.85
CA GLU A 41 23.80 7.39 -14.20
C GLU A 41 25.15 7.55 -13.48
N GLU A 42 25.69 8.76 -13.42
CA GLU A 42 26.91 9.07 -12.65
C GLU A 42 26.71 8.82 -11.15
N GLU A 43 25.57 9.22 -10.59
CA GLU A 43 25.20 8.94 -9.21
C GLU A 43 25.12 7.43 -8.94
N ARG A 44 24.45 6.66 -9.81
CA ARG A 44 24.38 5.19 -9.72
C ARG A 44 25.78 4.58 -9.75
N ASP A 45 26.62 4.97 -10.70
CA ASP A 45 27.95 4.39 -10.89
C ASP A 45 28.92 4.75 -9.76
N SER A 46 28.68 5.88 -9.09
CA SER A 46 29.42 6.27 -7.88
C SER A 46 29.09 5.38 -6.66
N MET A 47 27.90 4.77 -6.63
CA MET A 47 27.46 3.88 -5.56
C MET A 47 28.02 2.47 -5.77
N LYS A 48 29.24 2.24 -5.32
CA LYS A 48 29.85 0.90 -5.37
C LYS A 48 29.43 0.05 -4.16
N ILE A 49 28.72 -1.04 -4.43
CA ILE A 49 28.29 -2.03 -3.43
C ILE A 49 29.12 -3.29 -3.59
N GLU A 50 29.60 -3.86 -2.48
CA GLU A 50 30.33 -5.14 -2.48
C GLU A 50 29.38 -6.31 -2.80
N GLU A 51 29.82 -7.28 -3.61
CA GLU A 51 29.05 -8.48 -3.99
C GLU A 51 27.60 -8.21 -4.47
N GLU A 52 27.44 -7.28 -5.43
CA GLU A 52 26.13 -6.81 -5.92
C GLU A 52 25.19 -7.95 -6.35
N ASP A 53 25.69 -8.98 -7.05
CA ASP A 53 24.87 -10.10 -7.52
C ASP A 53 24.24 -10.90 -6.37
N SER A 54 24.99 -11.14 -5.29
CA SER A 54 24.52 -11.87 -4.12
C SER A 54 23.47 -11.06 -3.36
N LEU A 55 23.75 -9.77 -3.14
CA LEU A 55 22.82 -8.85 -2.47
C LEU A 55 21.54 -8.63 -3.27
N LYS A 56 21.63 -8.53 -4.59
CA LYS A 56 20.47 -8.44 -5.48
C LYS A 56 19.57 -9.66 -5.34
N ASN A 57 20.16 -10.86 -5.31
CA ASN A 57 19.40 -12.09 -5.10
C ASN A 57 18.74 -12.12 -3.71
N TYR A 58 19.46 -11.74 -2.67
CA TYR A 58 18.91 -11.66 -1.32
C TYR A 58 17.75 -10.64 -1.21
N TYR A 59 17.91 -9.46 -1.81
CA TYR A 59 16.88 -8.43 -1.85
C TYR A 59 15.64 -8.91 -2.61
N ASN A 60 15.82 -9.58 -3.75
CA ASN A 60 14.74 -10.19 -4.51
C ASN A 60 13.97 -11.23 -3.67
N LEU A 61 14.67 -12.06 -2.89
CA LEU A 61 14.04 -13.02 -1.97
C LEU A 61 13.22 -12.31 -0.88
N ILE A 62 13.73 -11.22 -0.32
CA ILE A 62 12.96 -10.41 0.66
C ILE A 62 11.71 -9.82 0.01
N GLN A 63 11.81 -9.31 -1.21
CA GLN A 63 10.67 -8.73 -1.92
C GLN A 63 9.60 -9.78 -2.24
N GLN A 64 10.02 -10.96 -2.71
CA GLN A 64 9.15 -12.10 -2.92
C GLN A 64 8.48 -12.55 -1.62
N TYR A 65 9.24 -12.66 -0.53
CA TYR A 65 8.69 -13.00 0.78
C TYR A 65 7.63 -11.99 1.22
N LYS A 66 7.86 -10.68 1.02
CA LYS A 66 6.89 -9.63 1.33
C LYS A 66 5.63 -9.73 0.46
N SER A 67 5.76 -10.01 -0.84
CA SER A 67 4.60 -10.18 -1.73
C SER A 67 3.78 -11.41 -1.38
N LEU A 68 4.43 -12.56 -1.17
CA LEU A 68 3.76 -13.79 -0.76
C LEU A 68 3.06 -13.63 0.59
N LYS A 69 3.70 -12.98 1.57
CA LYS A 69 3.08 -12.69 2.87
C LYS A 69 1.84 -11.83 2.72
N LYS A 70 1.85 -10.86 1.80
CA LYS A 70 0.68 -10.03 1.49
C LYS A 70 -0.44 -10.86 0.85
N GLU A 71 -0.13 -11.72 -0.11
CA GLU A 71 -1.11 -12.61 -0.75
C GLU A 71 -1.76 -13.56 0.27
N VAL A 72 -0.97 -14.17 1.16
CA VAL A 72 -1.49 -15.01 2.25
C VAL A 72 -2.41 -14.21 3.18
N ARG A 73 -2.02 -12.98 3.53
CA ARG A 73 -2.85 -12.07 4.33
C ARG A 73 -4.18 -11.78 3.64
N ASP A 74 -4.16 -11.48 2.35
CA ASP A 74 -5.36 -11.15 1.57
C ASP A 74 -6.32 -12.35 1.51
N ILE A 75 -5.79 -13.57 1.39
CA ILE A 75 -6.59 -14.80 1.44
C ILE A 75 -7.20 -15.00 2.84
N VAL A 76 -6.40 -14.92 3.90
CA VAL A 76 -6.86 -15.16 5.28
C VAL A 76 -7.87 -14.10 5.74
N MET A 77 -7.65 -12.84 5.35
CA MET A 77 -8.54 -11.72 5.68
C MET A 77 -9.76 -11.61 4.77
N SER A 78 -9.91 -12.53 3.80
CA SER A 78 -11.15 -12.62 3.02
C SER A 78 -12.34 -12.83 3.97
N PRO A 79 -13.47 -12.11 3.77
CA PRO A 79 -14.63 -12.20 4.66
C PRO A 79 -15.15 -13.62 4.86
N LYS A 80 -15.03 -14.47 3.83
CA LYS A 80 -15.35 -15.90 3.87
C LYS A 80 -14.68 -16.64 5.02
N TYR A 81 -13.39 -16.39 5.25
CA TYR A 81 -12.60 -17.10 6.24
C TYR A 81 -12.55 -16.35 7.58
N CYS A 82 -12.51 -15.02 7.55
CA CYS A 82 -12.24 -14.21 8.72
C CYS A 82 -13.48 -14.02 9.62
N ILE A 83 -14.66 -13.80 9.03
CA ILE A 83 -15.89 -13.40 9.76
C ILE A 83 -16.31 -14.42 10.84
N PRO A 84 -16.30 -15.75 10.63
CA PRO A 84 -16.66 -16.71 11.67
C PRO A 84 -15.77 -16.62 12.93
N TYR A 85 -14.54 -16.11 12.78
CA TYR A 85 -13.58 -15.92 13.85
C TYR A 85 -13.56 -14.47 14.37
N MET A 86 -14.35 -13.56 13.84
CA MET A 86 -14.47 -12.21 14.37
C MET A 86 -15.56 -12.20 15.45
N LYS A 87 -15.15 -12.47 16.70
CA LYS A 87 -16.03 -12.33 17.88
C LYS A 87 -15.68 -11.07 18.65
N TYR A 88 -16.67 -10.47 19.28
CA TYR A 88 -16.50 -9.40 20.28
C TYR A 88 -15.39 -9.75 21.27
N GLY A 89 -14.57 -8.76 21.63
CA GLY A 89 -13.51 -8.87 22.64
C GLY A 89 -12.20 -9.48 22.15
N ARG A 90 -12.08 -9.81 20.85
CA ARG A 90 -10.83 -10.34 20.29
C ARG A 90 -9.80 -9.23 20.04
N VAL A 91 -8.54 -9.57 20.29
CA VAL A 91 -7.42 -8.67 20.03
C VAL A 91 -7.00 -8.79 18.55
N LEU A 92 -6.94 -7.63 17.89
CA LEU A 92 -6.53 -7.46 16.50
C LEU A 92 -5.25 -6.63 16.44
N CYS A 93 -4.35 -7.02 15.54
CA CYS A 93 -3.17 -6.26 15.18
C CYS A 93 -3.52 -5.40 13.96
N LEU A 94 -3.46 -4.08 14.15
CA LEU A 94 -3.73 -3.06 13.15
C LEU A 94 -2.42 -2.49 12.62
N GLN A 95 -2.39 -2.17 11.35
CA GLN A 95 -1.30 -1.44 10.72
C GLN A 95 -1.58 0.06 10.84
N CYS A 96 -0.66 0.82 11.45
CA CYS A 96 -0.76 2.27 11.48
C CYS A 96 -0.66 2.85 10.08
N THR A 97 -1.59 3.75 9.75
CA THR A 97 -1.54 4.60 8.55
C THR A 97 -0.67 5.81 8.87
N ASP A 98 0.64 5.61 8.99
CA ASP A 98 1.56 6.74 8.98
C ASP A 98 1.73 7.19 7.52
N GLU A 99 1.03 8.28 7.18
CA GLU A 99 1.15 8.99 5.90
C GLU A 99 2.57 9.54 5.68
N GLU A 100 3.37 9.59 6.74
CA GLU A 100 4.77 9.98 6.68
C GLU A 100 5.61 8.70 6.56
N LYS A 101 5.87 8.32 5.30
CA LYS A 101 6.95 7.42 4.94
C LYS A 101 8.26 8.00 5.48
N SER A 102 8.56 7.76 6.76
CA SER A 102 9.93 7.78 7.20
C SER A 102 10.61 6.68 6.40
N SER A 103 11.48 7.10 5.48
CA SER A 103 12.38 6.30 4.66
C SER A 103 13.45 5.63 5.54
N SER A 104 13.05 5.13 6.70
CA SER A 104 13.88 4.32 7.55
C SER A 104 13.81 2.91 7.00
N PHE A 105 14.96 2.31 6.72
CA PHE A 105 15.16 0.88 6.45
C PHE A 105 14.66 -0.04 7.59
N SER A 106 13.88 0.48 8.54
CA SER A 106 13.26 -0.25 9.65
C SER A 106 12.27 -1.27 9.11
N ILE A 107 12.60 -2.54 9.37
CA ILE A 107 11.85 -3.74 9.00
C ILE A 107 10.50 -3.85 9.75
N GLU A 108 10.26 -2.97 10.72
CA GLU A 108 9.11 -3.01 11.60
C GLU A 108 8.09 -1.96 11.21
N ASP A 109 7.01 -2.40 10.56
CA ASP A 109 5.80 -1.58 10.42
C ASP A 109 5.34 -1.14 11.81
N PRO A 110 4.91 0.12 12.03
CA PRO A 110 4.28 0.52 13.27
C PRO A 110 2.98 -0.28 13.46
N LEU A 111 3.01 -1.22 14.39
CA LEU A 111 1.88 -2.08 14.73
C LEU A 111 1.23 -1.63 16.02
N THR A 112 -0.10 -1.61 16.00
CA THR A 112 -0.90 -1.31 17.18
C THR A 112 -1.92 -2.40 17.42
N TRP A 113 -2.10 -2.74 18.69
CA TRP A 113 -3.07 -3.72 19.12
C TRP A 113 -4.36 -3.02 19.52
N GLY A 114 -5.49 -3.54 19.05
CA GLY A 114 -6.82 -3.06 19.39
C GLY A 114 -7.75 -4.21 19.74
N ILE A 115 -8.86 -3.90 20.40
CA ILE A 115 -9.89 -4.88 20.77
C ILE A 115 -11.10 -4.69 19.86
N LEU A 116 -11.54 -5.76 19.22
CA LEU A 116 -12.75 -5.75 18.41
C LEU A 116 -13.98 -5.57 19.29
N VAL A 117 -14.74 -4.51 19.06
CA VAL A 117 -16.01 -4.25 19.74
C VAL A 117 -17.16 -4.74 18.90
N ASP A 118 -17.22 -4.37 17.62
CA ASP A 118 -18.33 -4.74 16.76
C ASP A 118 -17.89 -4.81 15.29
N PHE A 119 -18.66 -5.46 14.43
CA PHE A 119 -18.44 -5.44 12.99
C PHE A 119 -19.76 -5.41 12.25
N HIS A 120 -19.83 -4.63 11.17
CA HIS A 120 -21.01 -4.53 10.34
C HIS A 120 -20.64 -4.60 8.86
N ARG A 121 -21.55 -5.16 8.05
CA ARG A 121 -21.42 -5.15 6.60
C ARG A 121 -21.65 -3.73 6.10
N VAL A 122 -20.68 -3.19 5.37
CA VAL A 122 -20.80 -1.92 4.68
C VAL A 122 -21.59 -2.18 3.41
N LYS A 123 -22.80 -1.60 3.33
CA LYS A 123 -23.60 -1.64 2.11
C LYS A 123 -23.03 -0.66 1.11
N SER A 124 -22.69 -1.12 -0.09
CA SER A 124 -22.35 -0.21 -1.19
C SER A 124 -23.60 0.46 -1.73
N ILE A 125 -23.50 1.74 -2.10
CA ILE A 125 -24.62 2.56 -2.60
C ILE A 125 -25.09 2.12 -4.00
N HIS A 126 -24.33 1.27 -4.69
CA HIS A 126 -24.73 0.70 -5.98
C HIS A 126 -25.76 -0.44 -5.80
N ASP A 127 -26.82 -0.40 -6.61
CA ASP A 127 -28.08 -1.17 -6.50
C ASP A 127 -27.97 -2.71 -6.56
N ASP A 128 -26.77 -3.28 -6.65
CA ASP A 128 -26.54 -4.73 -6.78
C ASP A 128 -26.15 -5.45 -5.46
N ASP A 129 -26.31 -4.80 -4.30
CA ASP A 129 -25.88 -5.34 -2.99
C ASP A 129 -26.65 -6.62 -2.56
N ALA A 130 -27.81 -6.88 -3.17
CA ALA A 130 -28.61 -8.10 -2.95
C ALA A 130 -28.03 -9.35 -3.65
N SER A 131 -27.20 -9.16 -4.69
CA SER A 131 -26.55 -10.27 -5.42
C SER A 131 -25.18 -10.65 -4.86
N ILE A 132 -24.58 -9.78 -4.05
CA ILE A 132 -23.26 -9.97 -3.47
C ILE A 132 -23.36 -10.96 -2.31
N ARG A 133 -22.77 -12.14 -2.52
CA ARG A 133 -22.60 -13.15 -1.47
C ARG A 133 -21.91 -12.52 -0.26
N PRO A 134 -22.32 -12.85 0.98
CA PRO A 134 -21.72 -12.31 2.20
C PRO A 134 -20.19 -12.54 2.25
N GLU A 135 -19.70 -13.56 1.55
CA GLU A 135 -18.29 -13.90 1.40
C GLU A 135 -17.45 -12.82 0.68
N ASN A 136 -18.08 -12.00 -0.17
CA ASN A 136 -17.43 -10.97 -0.99
C ASN A 136 -17.80 -9.54 -0.56
N ALA A 137 -18.56 -9.40 0.53
CA ALA A 137 -19.01 -8.10 1.00
C ALA A 137 -17.91 -7.37 1.79
N ASN A 138 -17.93 -6.04 1.74
CA ASN A 138 -17.05 -5.22 2.56
C ASN A 138 -17.57 -5.16 4.00
N TYR A 139 -16.70 -5.37 4.97
CA TYR A 139 -17.02 -5.24 6.40
C TYR A 139 -16.18 -4.12 7.02
N ALA A 140 -16.84 -3.33 7.87
CA ALA A 140 -16.20 -2.36 8.74
C ALA A 140 -16.15 -2.95 10.15
N LEU A 141 -14.97 -2.87 10.76
CA LEU A 141 -14.70 -3.32 12.11
C LEU A 141 -14.62 -2.09 13.02
N ASN A 142 -15.39 -2.08 14.09
CA ASN A 142 -15.27 -1.11 15.17
C ASN A 142 -14.25 -1.65 16.17
N VAL A 143 -13.05 -1.06 16.18
CA VAL A 143 -11.93 -1.49 17.02
C VAL A 143 -11.60 -0.42 18.03
N LEU A 144 -11.48 -0.81 19.30
CA LEU A 144 -10.97 0.04 20.36
C LEU A 144 -9.44 0.04 20.31
N THR A 145 -8.86 1.18 19.97
CA THR A 145 -7.40 1.36 19.92
C THR A 145 -7.02 2.73 20.47
N ARG A 146 -5.73 2.93 20.77
CA ARG A 146 -5.22 4.27 21.08
C ARG A 146 -5.10 5.09 19.80
N CYS A 147 -5.68 6.27 19.82
CA CYS A 147 -5.66 7.21 18.71
C CYS A 147 -5.38 8.63 19.19
N VAL A 148 -4.81 9.44 18.29
CA VAL A 148 -4.87 10.90 18.40
C VAL A 148 -5.95 11.40 17.44
N VAL A 149 -6.83 12.22 17.98
CA VAL A 149 -7.86 12.90 17.20
C VAL A 149 -7.31 14.28 16.82
N SER A 150 -6.85 14.43 15.59
CA SER A 150 -6.59 15.76 15.02
C SER A 150 -7.91 16.37 14.56
N LYS A 151 -8.25 17.55 15.08
CA LYS A 151 -9.34 18.37 14.56
C LYS A 151 -8.77 19.32 13.51
N ASP A 152 -8.58 18.85 12.29
CA ASP A 152 -8.38 19.77 11.17
C ASP A 152 -9.72 20.45 10.87
N GLY A 153 -9.70 21.77 10.74
CA GLY A 153 -10.86 22.68 10.76
C GLY A 153 -11.93 22.49 9.68
N VAL A 154 -11.95 21.36 8.95
CA VAL A 154 -12.91 21.02 7.91
C VAL A 154 -13.63 19.72 8.29
N SER A 155 -14.60 19.82 9.21
CA SER A 155 -15.74 18.90 9.45
C SER A 155 -15.56 17.36 9.46
N LYS A 156 -14.36 16.82 9.26
CA LYS A 156 -14.00 15.41 9.29
C LYS A 156 -12.93 15.22 10.36
N LYS A 157 -13.29 14.50 11.42
CA LYS A 157 -12.34 14.10 12.46
C LYS A 157 -11.37 13.10 11.82
N THR A 158 -10.12 13.48 11.62
CA THR A 158 -9.06 12.56 11.18
C THR A 158 -8.56 11.83 12.41
N ILE A 159 -8.91 10.55 12.51
CA ILE A 159 -8.50 9.70 13.61
C ILE A 159 -7.22 8.98 13.15
N LYS A 160 -6.09 9.34 13.73
CA LYS A 160 -4.81 8.66 13.47
C LYS A 160 -4.62 7.56 14.51
N ILE A 161 -4.42 6.33 14.05
CA ILE A 161 -4.04 5.20 14.91
C ILE A 161 -2.58 5.41 15.26
N LEU A 162 -2.27 5.49 16.56
CA LEU A 162 -0.90 5.74 17.02
C LEU A 162 -0.13 4.43 17.26
N PRO A 163 1.19 4.42 17.05
CA PRO A 163 2.06 3.33 17.47
C PRO A 163 2.10 3.19 19.00
N LEU A 164 2.48 2.01 19.49
CA LEU A 164 2.50 1.66 20.93
C LEU A 164 3.31 2.63 21.82
N LYS A 165 4.27 3.36 21.24
CA LYS A 165 5.20 4.23 21.96
C LYS A 165 4.62 5.60 22.31
N GLU A 166 3.50 6.00 21.71
CA GLU A 166 2.93 7.34 21.89
C GLU A 166 1.71 7.35 22.81
N HIS A 167 1.54 8.47 23.53
CA HIS A 167 0.37 8.69 24.39
C HIS A 167 -0.82 9.08 23.52
N GLY A 168 -1.92 8.31 23.63
CA GLY A 168 -3.16 8.55 22.91
C GLY A 168 -4.38 8.23 23.78
N GLU A 169 -5.53 8.75 23.38
CA GLU A 169 -6.80 8.48 24.03
C GLU A 169 -7.40 7.16 23.50
N PRO A 170 -8.04 6.34 24.35
CA PRO A 170 -8.74 5.15 23.90
C PRO A 170 -10.02 5.56 23.14
N LEU A 171 -10.07 5.29 21.84
CA LEU A 171 -11.21 5.62 20.99
C LEU A 171 -11.65 4.40 20.16
N ILE A 172 -12.96 4.29 19.94
CA ILE A 172 -13.53 3.30 19.02
C ILE A 172 -13.46 3.87 17.60
N VAL A 173 -12.74 3.18 16.72
CA VAL A 173 -12.53 3.59 15.33
C VAL A 173 -13.10 2.54 14.40
N SER A 174 -13.85 2.97 13.38
CA SER A 174 -14.32 2.11 12.31
C SER A 174 -13.24 1.96 11.25
N ILE A 175 -12.78 0.73 11.05
CA ILE A 175 -11.62 0.37 10.22
C ILE A 175 -12.05 -0.69 9.18
N PRO A 176 -11.65 -0.57 7.90
CA PRO A 176 -11.87 -1.63 6.92
C PRO A 176 -10.99 -2.86 7.20
N LEU A 177 -11.45 -4.04 6.79
CA LEU A 177 -10.70 -5.30 6.92
C LEU A 177 -9.26 -5.23 6.35
N SER A 178 -9.01 -4.40 5.33
CA SER A 178 -7.70 -4.23 4.71
C SER A 178 -6.62 -3.70 5.65
N GLN A 179 -6.99 -2.97 6.70
CA GLN A 179 -6.03 -2.40 7.67
C GLN A 179 -5.66 -3.38 8.80
N VAL A 180 -6.34 -4.53 8.89
CA VAL A 180 -6.03 -5.57 9.90
C VAL A 180 -4.89 -6.44 9.38
N LYS A 181 -3.81 -6.55 10.16
CA LYS A 181 -2.63 -7.37 9.82
C LYS A 181 -2.77 -8.81 10.29
N SER A 182 -3.24 -9.01 11.52
CA SER A 182 -3.40 -10.34 12.11
C SER A 182 -4.37 -10.31 13.29
N SER A 183 -4.94 -11.46 13.65
CA SER A 183 -5.61 -11.67 14.94
C SER A 183 -4.82 -12.66 15.78
N MET A 184 -4.92 -12.58 17.11
CA MET A 184 -4.04 -13.31 18.04
C MET A 184 -3.98 -14.84 17.79
N LEU A 185 -5.05 -15.45 17.27
CA LEU A 185 -5.07 -16.87 16.87
C LEU A 185 -4.17 -17.18 15.64
N PHE A 186 -4.03 -16.24 14.71
CA PHE A 186 -3.14 -16.38 13.55
C PHE A 186 -1.71 -15.93 13.86
N CYS A 187 -1.51 -15.05 14.84
CA CYS A 187 -0.19 -14.58 15.24
C CYS A 187 0.66 -15.68 15.92
N CYS A 188 0.04 -16.66 16.60
CA CYS A 188 0.77 -17.82 17.13
C CYS A 188 1.60 -18.55 16.06
N PHE A 189 1.11 -18.66 14.82
CA PHE A 189 1.87 -19.30 13.75
C PHE A 189 3.12 -18.51 13.33
N GLU A 190 3.06 -17.16 13.31
CA GLU A 190 4.25 -16.33 12.99
C GLU A 190 5.23 -16.22 14.16
N CYS A 191 4.74 -16.14 15.41
CA CYS A 191 5.59 -16.07 16.60
C CYS A 191 6.33 -17.39 16.89
N LEU A 192 5.75 -18.54 16.55
CA LEU A 192 6.43 -19.84 16.63
C LEU A 192 7.55 -19.94 15.59
N GLY A 193 7.37 -19.39 14.38
CA GLY A 193 8.41 -19.37 13.34
C GLY A 193 9.62 -18.48 13.69
N TYR A 194 9.39 -17.36 14.39
CA TYR A 194 10.47 -16.47 14.84
C TYR A 194 11.27 -17.02 16.03
N ASN A 195 10.64 -17.75 16.96
CA ASN A 195 11.35 -18.35 18.10
C ASN A 195 12.22 -19.55 17.72
N LEU A 196 11.86 -20.32 16.69
CA LEU A 196 12.65 -21.47 16.25
C LEU A 196 14.01 -21.07 15.63
N LYS A 197 14.11 -19.89 14.98
CA LYS A 197 15.38 -19.39 14.43
C LYS A 197 16.36 -18.84 15.48
N ASN A 198 15.88 -18.47 16.67
CA ASN A 198 16.73 -17.94 17.75
C ASN A 198 17.11 -18.97 18.82
N SER A 199 16.78 -20.27 18.64
CA SER A 199 17.15 -21.34 19.59
C SER A 199 18.39 -22.16 19.21
N HIS A 200 19.08 -21.78 18.13
CA HIS A 200 20.38 -22.33 17.74
C HIS A 200 21.45 -21.23 17.74
N VAL A 201 21.73 -20.69 18.93
CA VAL A 201 23.05 -20.15 19.34
C VAL A 201 23.27 -20.56 20.79
#